data_AF-A0A4V1SZN1-F1
#
_entry.id   AF-A0A4V1SZN1-F1
#
_cell.length_a   1.000
_cell.length_b   1.000
_cell.length_c   1.000
_cell.angle_alpha   90.00
_cell.angle_beta   90.00
_cell.angle_gamma   90.00
#
_symmetry.space_group_name_H-M   'P 1'
#
loop_
_entity.id
_entity.type
_entity.pdbx_description
1 polymer ?
#
loop_
_entity_poly.entity_id
_entity_poly.type
_entity_poly.pdbx_seq_one_letter_code
_entity_poly.pdbx_strand_id
1 'polypeptide(L)' 'MAPVIIHPKDQKQWNALKIIFEAMNVPFEQDESPYNPDFVAKIRRSEEQIKEGKVTRVEKTDLQSFLGLE' A
#
# COMPACT_ATOMS: atom_id res chain seq x y z
N MET A 1 20.83 12.13 -6.21
CA MET A 1 19.76 12.82 -5.46
C MET A 1 18.61 11.86 -5.27
N ALA A 2 17.89 11.95 -4.15
CA ALA A 2 16.70 11.15 -3.91
C ALA A 2 15.46 11.78 -4.62
N PRO A 3 14.46 10.98 -5.04
CA PRO A 3 13.20 11.51 -5.55
C PRO A 3 12.47 12.37 -4.50
N VAL A 4 11.70 13.35 -4.97
CA VAL A 4 10.82 14.17 -4.12
C VAL A 4 9.39 13.63 -4.25
N ILE A 5 8.77 13.28 -3.13
CA ILE A 5 7.38 12.82 -3.07
C ILE A 5 6.48 14.02 -2.79
N ILE A 6 5.39 14.15 -3.55
CA ILE A 6 4.47 15.28 -3.49
C ILE A 6 3.07 14.73 -3.20
N HIS A 7 2.32 15.39 -2.31
CA HIS A 7 0.97 14.97 -1.92
C HIS A 7 -0.07 16.04 -2.26
N PRO A 8 -0.52 16.12 -3.54
CA PRO A 8 -1.63 16.99 -3.91
C PRO A 8 -2.89 16.65 -3.10
N LYS A 9 -3.57 17.67 -2.57
CA LYS A 9 -4.78 17.47 -1.73
C LYS A 9 -6.04 17.26 -2.55
N ASP A 10 -6.03 17.66 -3.81
CA ASP A 10 -7.18 17.63 -4.70
C ASP A 10 -6.75 17.56 -6.18
N GLN A 11 -7.71 17.25 -7.06
CA GLN A 11 -7.48 17.14 -8.50
C GLN A 11 -6.99 18.45 -9.14
N LYS A 12 -7.38 19.61 -8.59
CA LYS A 12 -6.99 20.91 -9.13
C LYS A 12 -5.49 21.15 -8.91
N GLN A 13 -4.97 20.82 -7.74
CA GLN A 13 -3.53 20.87 -7.43
C GLN A 13 -2.75 19.91 -8.32
N TRP A 14 -3.25 18.69 -8.51
CA TRP A 14 -2.60 17.72 -9.39
C TRP A 14 -2.52 18.21 -10.83
N ASN A 15 -3.62 18.72 -11.40
CA ASN A 15 -3.65 19.23 -12.76
C ASN A 15 -2.66 20.38 -12.97
N ALA A 16 -2.51 21.28 -11.99
CA ALA A 16 -1.54 22.38 -12.06
C ALA A 16 -0.09 21.86 -12.06
N LEU A 17 0.24 20.91 -11.18
CA LEU A 17 1.57 20.31 -11.10
C LEU A 17 1.92 19.48 -12.34
N LYS A 18 0.95 18.72 -12.87
CA LYS A 18 1.12 17.92 -14.09
C LYS A 18 1.61 18.77 -15.26
N ILE A 19 0.98 19.93 -15.50
CA ILE A 19 1.39 20.85 -16.57
C ILE A 19 2.83 21.34 -16.38
N ILE A 20 3.21 21.65 -15.14
CA ILE A 20 4.57 22.11 -14.83
C ILE A 20 5.59 20.99 -15.11
N PHE A 21 5.31 19.76 -14.67
CA PHE A 21 6.21 18.62 -14.88
C PHE A 21 6.36 18.28 -16.36
N GLU A 22 5.25 18.26 -17.11
CA GLU A 22 5.26 18.03 -18.56
C GLU A 22 6.06 19.12 -19.29
N ALA A 23 5.84 20.41 -18.95
CA ALA A 23 6.58 21.52 -19.56
C ALA A 23 8.10 21.46 -19.29
N MET A 24 8.51 20.85 -18.18
CA MET A 24 9.90 20.68 -17.79
C MET A 24 10.50 19.34 -18.23
N ASN A 25 9.72 18.47 -18.90
CA ASN A 25 10.10 17.08 -19.19
C ASN A 25 10.56 16.29 -17.95
N VAL A 26 9.94 16.55 -16.79
CA VAL A 26 10.21 15.82 -15.55
C VAL A 26 9.31 14.58 -15.51
N PRO A 27 9.87 13.36 -15.45
CA PRO A 27 9.06 12.15 -15.29
C PRO A 27 8.41 12.12 -13.91
N PHE A 28 7.18 11.62 -13.83
CA PHE A 28 6.44 11.44 -12.58
C PHE A 28 5.72 10.10 -12.56
N GLU A 29 5.52 9.58 -11.36
CA GLU A 29 4.79 8.35 -11.09
C GLU A 29 3.52 8.70 -10.31
N GLN A 30 2.42 8.02 -10.63
CA GLN A 30 1.16 8.14 -9.90
C GLN A 30 0.81 6.78 -9.32
N ASP A 31 0.99 6.63 -8.02
CA ASP A 31 0.48 5.48 -7.30
C ASP A 31 -1.02 5.66 -7.09
N GLU A 32 -1.84 4.84 -7.75
CA GLU A 32 -3.30 4.84 -7.59
C GLU A 32 -3.73 4.39 -6.18
N SER A 33 -2.83 3.70 -5.47
CA SER A 33 -3.06 3.18 -4.14
C SER A 33 -1.75 3.21 -3.35
N PRO A 34 -1.79 3.61 -2.06
CA PRO A 34 -0.62 3.53 -1.18
C PRO A 34 -0.18 2.08 -0.91
N TYR A 35 -1.02 1.10 -1.27
CA TYR A 35 -0.74 -0.32 -1.11
C TYR A 35 -0.49 -1.00 -2.44
N ASN A 36 0.55 -1.84 -2.46
CA ASN A 36 0.86 -2.74 -3.57
C ASN A 36 -0.37 -3.63 -3.90
N PRO A 37 -0.75 -3.78 -5.19
CA PRO A 37 -1.89 -4.60 -5.59
C PRO A 37 -1.85 -6.06 -5.11
N ASP A 38 -0.67 -6.69 -5.08
CA ASP A 38 -0.51 -8.08 -4.60
C ASP A 38 -0.75 -8.18 -3.09
N PHE A 39 -0.36 -7.14 -2.35
CA PHE A 39 -0.69 -7.05 -0.93
C PHE A 39 -2.21 -6.97 -0.74
N VAL A 40 -2.90 -6.10 -1.49
CA VAL A 40 -4.36 -5.99 -1.44
C VAL A 40 -5.04 -7.31 -1.81
N ALA A 41 -4.55 -8.00 -2.84
CA ALA A 41 -5.07 -9.32 -3.24
C ALA A 41 -4.90 -10.36 -2.12
N LYS A 42 -3.76 -10.38 -1.44
CA LYS A 42 -3.51 -11.26 -0.29
C LYS A 42 -4.46 -10.98 0.88
N ILE A 43 -4.73 -9.71 1.18
CA ILE A 43 -5.69 -9.34 2.22
C ILE A 43 -7.10 -9.83 1.86
N ARG A 44 -7.59 -9.56 0.63
CA ARG A 44 -8.91 -10.03 0.17
C ARG A 44 -9.05 -11.54 0.27
N ARG A 45 -8.04 -12.29 -0.16
CA ARG A 45 -8.00 -13.75 -0.01
C ARG A 45 -8.07 -14.16 1.47
N SER A 46 -7.37 -13.46 2.35
CA SER A 46 -7.37 -13.75 3.79
C SER A 46 -8.77 -13.50 4.39
N GLU A 47 -9.48 -12.46 3.96
CA GLU A 47 -10.87 -12.20 4.37
C GLU A 47 -11.83 -13.32 3.96
N GLU A 48 -11.67 -13.87 2.76
CA GLU A 48 -12.44 -15.05 2.31
C GLU A 48 -12.12 -16.28 3.17
N GLN A 49 -10.84 -16.54 3.43
CA GLN A 49 -10.42 -17.64 4.31
C GLN A 49 -11.00 -17.51 5.72
N ILE A 50 -11.09 -16.29 6.26
CA ILE A 50 -11.74 -16.03 7.55
C ILE A 50 -13.22 -16.43 7.51
N LYS A 51 -13.96 -16.05 6.46
CA LYS A 51 -15.37 -16.42 6.28
C LYS A 51 -15.56 -17.93 6.15
N GLU A 52 -14.60 -18.62 5.53
CA GLU A 52 -14.57 -20.07 5.40
C GLU A 52 -14.07 -20.79 6.68
N GLY A 53 -13.70 -20.06 7.74
CA GLY A 53 -13.19 -20.62 8.97
C GLY A 53 -11.74 -21.13 8.90
N LYS A 54 -11.01 -20.84 7.82
CA LYS A 54 -9.60 -21.19 7.62
C LYS A 54 -8.68 -20.22 8.37
N VAL A 55 -8.80 -20.20 9.70
CA VAL A 55 -8.04 -19.32 10.59
C VAL A 55 -7.19 -20.12 11.57
N THR A 56 -6.01 -19.60 11.89
CA THR A 56 -5.20 -20.08 13.01
C THR A 56 -5.41 -19.14 14.19
N ARG A 57 -5.91 -19.67 15.30
CA ARG A 57 -5.99 -18.92 16.56
C ARG A 57 -4.74 -19.21 17.37
N VAL A 58 -4.14 -18.14 17.90
CA VAL A 58 -2.90 -18.22 18.68
C VAL A 58 -3.15 -17.47 19.98
N GLU A 59 -2.87 -18.11 21.11
CA GLU A 59 -2.94 -17.47 22.41
C GLU A 59 -1.80 -16.45 22.55
N LYS A 60 -2.02 -15.40 23.33
CA LYS A 60 -1.03 -14.32 23.48
C LYS A 60 0.32 -14.84 23.99
N THR A 61 0.30 -15.86 24.85
CA THR A 61 1.49 -16.51 25.40
C THR A 61 2.34 -17.19 24.34
N ASP A 62 1.73 -17.64 23.24
CA ASP A 62 2.37 -18.47 22.21
C ASP A 62 2.78 -17.64 20.98
N LEU A 63 2.51 -16.33 20.98
CA LEU A 63 2.71 -15.46 19.83
C LEU A 63 4.19 -15.38 19.41
N GLN A 64 5.12 -15.35 20.37
CA GLN A 64 6.55 -15.25 20.07
C GLN A 64 7.07 -16.51 19.38
N SER A 65 6.73 -17.68 19.91
CA SER A 65 7.08 -18.97 19.31
C SER A 65 6.42 -19.15 17.95
N PHE A 66 5.14 -18.77 17.80
CA PHE A 66 4.42 -18.82 16.53
C PHE A 66 5.07 -17.97 15.43
N LEU A 67 5.61 -16.80 15.81
CA LEU A 67 6.32 -15.91 14.89
C LEU A 67 7.79 -16.30 14.68
N GLY A 68 8.30 -17.32 15.39
CA GLY A 68 9.69 -17.77 15.31
C GLY A 68 10.68 -16.75 15.85
N LEU A 69 10.33 -16.05 16.94
CA LEU A 69 11.11 -14.96 17.53
C LEU A 69 11.87 -15.35 18.81
N GLU A 70 11.92 -16.65 19.13
CA GLU A 70 12.63 -17.21 20.29
C GLU A 70 14.07 -17.60 19.99
#